data_AF-A0A6I1VWS5-F1
#
_entry.id   AF-A0A6I1VWS5-F1
#
_cell.length_a   1.000
_cell.length_b   1.000
_cell.length_c   1.000
_cell.angle_alpha   90.00
_cell.angle_beta   90.00
_cell.angle_gamma   90.00
#
_symmetry.space_group_name_H-M   'P 1'
#
loop_
_entity.id
_entity.type
_entity.pdbx_description
1 polymer ?
#
loop_
_entity_poly.entity_id
_entity_poly.type
_entity_poly.pdbx_seq_one_letter_code
_entity_poly.pdbx_strand_id
1 'polypeptide(L)'
;AMHCMRANLQEVMTEQAYRHILPLAADLAQGLRGVFKQHGLHWSVTELGARCEFQFCATPPKTGAQAEAAFHDSLQMALHLYLINRGILIT
;
A
#
# COMPACT_ATOMS: atom_id res chain seq x y z
N ALA A 1 -31.11 -8.51 6.69
CA ALA A 1 -30.19 -8.23 5.56
C ALA A 1 -29.22 -7.08 5.83
N MET A 2 -29.61 -5.98 6.50
CA MET A 2 -28.74 -4.79 6.68
C MET A 2 -27.86 -4.76 7.94
N HIS A 3 -27.88 -5.80 8.79
CA HIS A 3 -27.20 -5.76 10.09
C HIS A 3 -25.68 -5.58 9.99
N CYS A 4 -25.02 -6.27 9.05
CA CYS A 4 -23.57 -6.14 8.85
C CYS A 4 -23.18 -4.73 8.40
N MET A 5 -23.87 -4.16 7.41
CA MET A 5 -23.60 -2.79 6.95
C MET A 5 -23.81 -1.76 8.06
N ARG A 6 -24.89 -1.90 8.84
CA ARG A 6 -25.16 -1.02 9.97
C ARG A 6 -24.04 -1.08 11.03
N ALA A 7 -23.66 -2.28 11.44
CA ALA A 7 -22.57 -2.47 12.41
C ALA A 7 -21.24 -1.90 11.87
N ASN A 8 -20.91 -2.17 10.60
CA ASN A 8 -19.68 -1.65 10.00
C ASN A 8 -19.63 -0.11 10.00
N LEU A 9 -20.73 0.55 9.63
CA LEU A 9 -20.78 2.03 9.59
C LEU A 9 -20.83 2.67 10.98
N GLN A 10 -21.44 2.01 11.97
CA GLN A 10 -21.62 2.58 13.32
C GLN A 10 -20.45 2.27 14.26
N GLU A 11 -19.80 1.12 14.10
CA GLU A 11 -18.88 0.57 15.09
C GLU A 11 -17.45 0.38 14.55
N VAL A 12 -17.28 0.22 13.23
CA VAL A 12 -15.96 -0.08 12.61
C VAL A 12 -15.39 1.13 11.87
N MET A 13 -16.11 1.67 10.87
CA MET A 13 -15.70 2.82 10.06
C MET A 13 -15.90 4.16 10.79
N THR A 14 -15.50 4.21 12.06
CA THR A 14 -15.64 5.38 12.92
C THR A 14 -14.50 6.36 12.71
N GLU A 15 -14.72 7.62 13.08
CA GLU A 15 -13.65 8.63 13.03
C GLU A 15 -12.43 8.22 13.86
N GLN A 16 -12.64 7.59 15.03
CA GLN A 16 -11.56 7.08 15.87
C GLN A 16 -10.72 6.00 15.16
N ALA A 17 -11.34 5.09 14.42
CA ALA A 17 -10.63 4.09 13.63
C ALA A 17 -9.76 4.75 12.55
N TYR A 18 -10.28 5.75 11.85
CA TYR A 18 -9.49 6.49 10.85
C TYR A 18 -8.37 7.31 11.47
N ARG A 19 -8.58 7.95 12.64
CA ARG A 19 -7.52 8.64 13.38
C ARG A 19 -6.36 7.71 13.76
N HIS A 20 -6.62 6.41 13.90
CA HIS A 20 -5.59 5.40 14.16
C HIS A 20 -4.91 4.90 12.87
N ILE A 21 -5.68 4.56 11.85
CA ILE A 21 -5.14 3.88 10.65
C ILE A 21 -4.42 4.86 9.71
N LEU A 22 -4.85 6.13 9.63
CA LEU A 22 -4.24 7.10 8.72
C LEU A 22 -2.76 7.39 9.05
N PRO A 23 -2.35 7.63 10.32
CA PRO A 23 -0.94 7.75 10.67
C PRO A 23 -0.13 6.48 10.35
N LEU A 24 -0.69 5.29 10.60
CA LEU A 24 0.00 4.03 10.30
C LEU A 24 0.28 3.87 8.80
N ALA A 25 -0.67 4.26 7.95
CA ALA A 25 -0.46 4.24 6.50
C ALA A 25 0.62 5.24 6.06
N ALA A 26 0.65 6.43 6.68
CA ALA A 26 1.68 7.43 6.44
C ALA A 26 3.07 6.95 6.86
N ASP A 27 3.17 6.33 8.04
CA ASP A 27 4.42 5.74 8.55
C ASP A 27 4.92 4.63 7.63
N LEU A 28 4.02 3.75 7.17
CA LEU A 28 4.35 2.70 6.20
C LEU A 28 4.86 3.29 4.88
N ALA A 29 4.17 4.29 4.33
CA ALA A 29 4.56 4.92 3.08
C ALA A 29 5.92 5.65 3.21
N GLN A 30 6.16 6.35 4.32
CA GLN A 30 7.45 6.97 4.59
C GLN A 30 8.56 5.94 4.76
N GLY A 31 8.30 4.84 5.47
CA GLY A 31 9.24 3.74 5.64
C GLY A 31 9.66 3.13 4.30
N LEU A 32 8.70 2.84 3.42
CA LEU A 32 8.97 2.35 2.06
C LEU A 32 9.82 3.34 1.26
N ARG A 33 9.45 4.63 1.24
CA ARG A 33 10.25 5.68 0.58
C ARG A 33 11.68 5.74 1.13
N GLY A 34 11.85 5.59 2.44
CA GLY A 34 13.15 5.53 3.10
C GLY A 34 14.00 4.35 2.63
N VAL A 35 13.43 3.15 2.63
CA VAL A 35 14.10 1.92 2.17
C VAL A 35 14.50 2.04 0.68
N PHE A 36 13.60 2.53 -0.17
CA PHE A 36 13.90 2.69 -1.60
C PHE A 36 15.04 3.68 -1.82
N LYS A 37 15.03 4.82 -1.10
CA LYS A 37 16.11 5.79 -1.15
C LYS A 37 17.43 5.21 -0.66
N GLN A 38 17.42 4.46 0.44
CA GLN A 38 18.61 3.83 1.01
C GLN A 38 19.27 2.85 0.04
N HIS A 39 18.47 2.11 -0.73
CA HIS A 39 18.95 1.11 -1.68
C HIS A 39 19.07 1.64 -3.13
N GLY A 40 18.84 2.94 -3.37
CA GLY A 40 18.91 3.52 -4.71
C GLY A 40 17.85 2.99 -5.69
N LEU A 41 16.72 2.50 -5.18
CA LEU A 41 15.64 1.98 -6.02
C LEU A 41 14.84 3.14 -6.60
N HIS A 42 14.73 3.17 -7.92
CA HIS A 42 13.93 4.16 -8.66
C HIS A 42 12.44 3.79 -8.65
N TRP A 43 11.88 3.57 -7.46
CA TRP A 43 10.49 3.18 -7.24
C TRP A 43 9.74 4.29 -6.53
N SER A 44 8.43 4.32 -6.72
CA SER A 44 7.55 5.34 -6.14
C SER A 44 6.52 4.71 -5.21
N VAL A 45 6.00 5.52 -4.29
CA VAL A 45 4.99 5.11 -3.30
C VAL A 45 3.83 6.09 -3.36
N THR A 46 2.64 5.56 -3.65
CA THR A 46 1.36 6.28 -3.59
C THR A 46 0.62 5.89 -2.31
N GLU A 47 0.19 6.91 -1.58
CA GLU A 47 -0.60 6.77 -0.36
C GLU A 47 -1.96 7.46 -0.58
N LEU A 48 -3.03 6.73 -0.30
CA LEU A 48 -4.40 7.23 -0.40
C LEU A 48 -5.17 6.81 0.85
N GLY A 49 -5.17 7.70 1.85
CA GLY A 49 -5.76 7.42 3.15
C GLY A 49 -5.11 6.21 3.81
N ALA A 50 -5.90 5.16 4.09
CA ALA A 50 -5.43 3.94 4.71
C ALA A 50 -4.73 2.94 3.76
N ARG A 51 -4.63 3.27 2.46
CA ARG A 51 -4.02 2.40 1.45
C ARG A 51 -2.66 2.94 1.02
N CYS A 52 -1.68 2.06 0.95
CA CYS A 52 -0.35 2.34 0.44
C CYS A 52 -0.03 1.34 -0.68
N GLU A 53 0.56 1.82 -1.77
CA GLU A 53 0.98 1.02 -2.91
C GLU A 53 2.30 1.57 -3.46
N PHE A 54 3.14 0.71 -4.05
CA PHE A 54 4.37 1.13 -4.69
C PHE A 54 4.46 0.62 -6.12
N GLN A 55 5.16 1.36 -6.97
CA GLN A 55 5.34 1.03 -8.38
C GLN A 55 6.83 1.04 -8.73
N PHE A 56 7.24 0.19 -9.67
CA PHE A 56 8.64 0.01 -10.06
C PHE A 56 9.15 1.10 -11.01
N CYS A 57 8.71 2.34 -10.80
CA CYS A 57 9.12 3.52 -11.53
C CYS A 57 9.25 4.75 -10.60
N ALA A 58 10.15 5.68 -10.94
CA ALA A 58 10.50 6.79 -10.05
C ALA A 58 9.38 7.83 -9.89
N THR A 59 8.55 8.00 -10.93
CA THR A 59 7.43 8.94 -10.93
C THR A 59 6.13 8.16 -10.86
N PRO A 60 5.24 8.45 -9.89
CA PRO A 60 3.95 7.78 -9.80
C PRO A 60 3.17 7.86 -11.12
N PRO A 61 2.69 6.73 -11.67
CA PRO A 61 1.90 6.73 -12.89
C PRO A 61 0.58 7.47 -12.66
N LYS A 62 0.12 8.23 -13.66
CA LYS A 62 -1.15 8.96 -13.64
C LYS A 62 -2.28 8.24 -14.37
N THR A 63 -1.97 7.17 -15.09
CA THR A 63 -2.93 6.37 -15.86
C THR A 63 -2.65 4.88 -15.70
N GLY A 64 -3.67 4.04 -15.92
CA GLY A 64 -3.51 2.59 -15.87
C GLY A 64 -2.47 2.07 -16.86
N ALA A 65 -2.42 2.63 -18.08
CA ALA A 65 -1.41 2.25 -19.07
C ALA A 65 0.02 2.56 -18.62
N GLN A 66 0.24 3.66 -17.89
CA GLN A 66 1.56 3.97 -17.31
C GLN A 66 1.91 3.04 -16.16
N ALA A 67 0.92 2.63 -15.36
CA ALA A 67 1.12 1.67 -14.27
C ALA A 67 1.49 0.28 -14.81
N GLU A 68 0.75 -0.20 -15.82
CA GLU A 68 1.02 -1.47 -16.52
C GLU A 68 2.43 -1.47 -17.14
N ALA A 69 2.83 -0.39 -17.81
CA ALA A 69 4.16 -0.27 -18.39
C ALA A 69 5.30 -0.26 -17.34
N ALA A 70 4.99 0.10 -16.10
CA ALA A 70 5.92 0.07 -14.98
C ALA A 70 5.85 -1.24 -14.18
N PHE A 71 4.98 -2.17 -14.56
CA PHE A 71 4.78 -3.43 -13.84
C PHE A 71 5.92 -4.42 -14.10
N HIS A 72 6.21 -5.26 -13.10
CA HIS A 72 7.27 -6.27 -13.20
C HIS A 72 6.85 -7.55 -12.50
N ASP A 73 6.19 -8.45 -13.23
CA ASP A 73 5.53 -9.66 -12.70
C ASP A 73 6.42 -10.51 -11.78
N SER A 74 7.60 -10.90 -12.24
CA SER A 74 8.47 -11.81 -11.51
C SER A 74 9.04 -11.19 -10.23
N LEU A 75 9.35 -9.89 -10.26
CA LEU A 75 9.80 -9.13 -9.11
C LEU A 75 8.67 -8.97 -8.09
N GLN A 76 7.46 -8.65 -8.54
CA GLN A 76 6.30 -8.59 -7.66
C GLN A 76 6.08 -9.93 -6.95
N MET A 77 6.07 -11.03 -7.70
CA MET A 77 5.89 -12.37 -7.13
C MET A 77 6.99 -12.72 -6.13
N ALA A 78 8.25 -12.40 -6.44
CA ALA A 78 9.37 -12.62 -5.54
C ALA A 78 9.22 -11.85 -4.23
N LEU A 79 8.80 -10.58 -4.28
CA LEU A 79 8.54 -9.77 -3.09
C LEU A 79 7.40 -10.34 -2.24
N HIS A 80 6.28 -10.73 -2.86
CA HIS A 80 5.15 -11.34 -2.16
C HIS A 80 5.57 -12.64 -1.45
N LEU A 81 6.29 -13.52 -2.17
CA LEU A 81 6.77 -14.79 -1.61
C LEU A 81 7.79 -14.56 -0.47
N TYR A 82 8.69 -13.59 -0.63
CA TYR A 82 9.68 -13.26 0.39
C TYR A 82 9.03 -12.75 1.69
N LEU A 83 8.03 -11.90 1.58
CA LEU A 83 7.31 -11.28 2.69
C LEU A 83 6.40 -12.29 3.39
N ILE A 84 5.65 -13.12 2.65
CA ILE A 84 4.75 -14.11 3.28
C ILE A 84 5.53 -15.19 4.04
N ASN A 85 6.72 -15.58 3.56
CA ASN A 85 7.64 -16.46 4.26
C ASN A 85 8.17 -15.87 5.59
N ARG A 86 7.89 -14.58 5.86
CA ARG A 86 8.22 -13.86 7.09
C ARG A 86 6.98 -13.37 7.84
N GLY A 87 5.79 -13.86 7.48
CA GLY A 87 4.53 -13.52 8.15
C GLY A 87 3.94 -12.17 7.75
N ILE A 88 4.38 -11.58 6.63
CA ILE A 88 3.86 -10.31 6.11
C ILE A 88 3.08 -10.60 4.82
N LEU A 89 1.76 -10.39 4.86
CA LEU A 89 0.90 -10.53 3.69
C LEU A 89 0.68 -9.16 3.03
N ILE A 90 0.97 -9.07 1.74
CA ILE A 90 0.62 -7.95 0.87
C ILE A 90 -0.21 -8.47 -0.32
N THR A 91 -0.99 -7.59 -0.94
CA THR A 91 -1.98 -7.92 -1.98
C THR A 91 -1.81 -7.07 -3.23
#